data_AF-A0A485ATZ4-F1
#
_entry.id   AF-A0A485ATZ4-F1
#
_cell.length_a   1.000
_cell.length_b   1.000
_cell.length_c   1.000
_cell.angle_alpha   90.00
_cell.angle_beta   90.00
_cell.angle_gamma   90.00
#
_symmetry.space_group_name_H-M   'P 1'
#
loop_
_entity.id
_entity.type
_entity.pdbx_description
1 polymer ?
#
loop_
_entity_poly.entity_id
_entity_poly.type
_entity_poly.pdbx_seq_one_letter_code
_entity_poly.pdbx_strand_id
1 'polypeptide(L)' 'MEFESIGKAGSRLGTALAMAVDHEIGMVGLVRNLEEFFARESCGLVYTVPRRSCRGA' A
#
# COMPACT_ATOMS: atom_id res chain seq x y z
N MET A 1 -13.97 -6.90 -15.11
CA MET A 1 -12.98 -7.04 -14.01
C MET A 1 -13.17 -8.44 -13.45
N GLU A 2 -12.35 -9.40 -13.84
CA GLU A 2 -12.47 -10.79 -13.37
C GLU A 2 -11.13 -11.23 -12.78
N PHE A 3 -11.18 -12.08 -11.75
CA PHE A 3 -9.98 -12.50 -11.01
C PHE A 3 -8.92 -13.13 -11.91
N GLU A 4 -9.33 -13.94 -12.89
CA GLU A 4 -8.42 -14.68 -13.77
C GLU A 4 -7.70 -13.76 -14.79
N SER A 5 -8.39 -12.74 -15.31
CA SER A 5 -7.81 -11.79 -16.26
C SER A 5 -6.83 -10.83 -15.57
N ILE A 6 -7.15 -10.39 -14.34
CA ILE A 6 -6.26 -9.54 -13.52
C ILE A 6 -4.97 -10.29 -13.14
N GLY A 7 -5.09 -11.59 -12.82
CA GLY A 7 -3.93 -12.45 -12.52
C GLY A 7 -2.95 -12.57 -13.69
N LYS A 8 -3.45 -12.67 -14.93
CA LYS A 8 -2.61 -12.71 -16.15
C LYS A 8 -1.84 -11.40 -16.39
N ALA A 9 -2.36 -10.27 -15.90
CA ALA A 9 -1.68 -8.98 -15.95
C ALA A 9 -0.60 -8.81 -14.85
N GLY A 10 -0.35 -9.84 -14.03
CA GLY A 10 0.60 -9.78 -12.91
C GLY A 10 0.08 -9.00 -11.70
N SER A 11 -1.22 -8.72 -11.64
CA SER A 11 -1.89 -8.05 -10.53
C SER A 11 -2.80 -9.02 -9.77
N ARG A 12 -3.27 -8.63 -8.59
CA ARG A 12 -4.20 -9.42 -7.78
C ARG A 12 -5.43 -8.60 -7.44
N LEU A 13 -6.60 -9.13 -7.77
CA LEU A 13 -7.87 -8.54 -7.38
C LEU A 13 -8.23 -9.02 -5.97
N GLY A 14 -8.19 -8.11 -5.00
CA GLY A 14 -8.64 -8.34 -3.62
C GLY A 14 -10.11 -7.98 -3.46
N THR A 15 -10.40 -6.94 -2.68
CA THR A 15 -11.74 -6.37 -2.42
C THR A 15 -12.40 -5.68 -3.61
N ALA A 16 -11.88 -5.90 -4.83
CA ALA A 16 -12.25 -5.19 -6.05
C ALA A 16 -12.14 -3.66 -5.98
N LEU A 17 -11.32 -3.13 -5.07
CA LEU A 17 -10.99 -1.71 -5.02
C LEU A 17 -10.03 -1.35 -6.16
N ALA A 18 -10.38 -0.30 -6.90
CA ALA A 18 -9.56 0.28 -7.96
C ALA A 18 -9.29 1.75 -7.63
N MET A 19 -8.02 2.16 -7.73
CA MET A 19 -7.57 3.54 -7.53
C MET A 19 -6.97 4.04 -8.84
N ALA A 20 -7.48 5.17 -9.35
CA ALA A 20 -6.89 5.86 -10.47
C ALA A 20 -5.92 6.93 -9.97
N VAL A 21 -4.74 7.02 -10.58
CA VAL A 21 -3.69 7.98 -10.23
C VAL A 21 -3.29 8.69 -11.52
N ASP A 22 -3.30 10.02 -11.50
CA ASP A 22 -2.87 10.83 -12.63
C ASP A 22 -1.34 11.07 -12.61
N HIS A 23 -0.81 11.77 -13.63
CA HIS A 23 0.63 11.98 -13.80
C HIS A 23 1.26 12.98 -12.82
N GLU A 24 0.47 13.88 -12.24
CA GLU A 24 0.92 14.89 -11.26
C GLU A 24 1.31 14.24 -9.92
N ILE A 25 0.81 13.03 -9.65
CA ILE A 25 1.07 12.31 -8.40
C ILE A 25 2.32 11.43 -8.53
N GLY A 26 3.33 11.73 -7.71
CA GLY A 26 4.56 10.95 -7.66
C GLY A 26 4.33 9.53 -7.13
N MET A 27 4.56 8.52 -7.98
CA MET A 27 4.37 7.11 -7.66
C MET A 27 5.14 6.65 -6.42
N VAL A 28 6.38 7.14 -6.22
CA VAL A 28 7.22 6.79 -5.05
C VAL A 28 6.60 7.32 -3.75
N GLY A 29 6.03 8.53 -3.77
CA GLY A 29 5.36 9.11 -2.61
C GLY A 29 4.07 8.38 -2.28
N LEU A 30 3.31 7.98 -3.30
CA LEU A 30 2.08 7.20 -3.15
C LEU A 30 2.36 5.85 -2.47
N VAL A 31 3.38 5.11 -2.94
CA VAL A 31 3.74 3.82 -2.35
C VAL A 31 4.23 4.00 -0.91
N ARG A 32 5.01 5.06 -0.61
CA ARG A 32 5.44 5.33 0.76
C ARG A 32 4.27 5.59 1.71
N ASN A 33 3.27 6.35 1.28
CA ASN A 33 2.07 6.59 2.09
C ASN A 33 1.29 5.29 2.36
N LEU A 34 1.24 4.38 1.38
CA LEU A 34 0.62 3.07 1.53
C LEU A 34 1.38 2.20 2.54
N GLU A 35 2.71 2.18 2.46
CA GLU A 35 3.56 1.49 3.42
C GLU A 35 3.38 2.03 4.85
N GLU A 36 3.27 3.34 5.02
CA GLU A 36 3.01 3.96 6.33
C GLU A 36 1.62 3.59 6.88
N PHE A 37 0.61 3.49 6.03
CA PHE A 37 -0.72 3.00 6.42
C PHE A 37 -0.64 1.56 6.93
N PHE A 38 -0.02 0.65 6.18
CA PHE A 38 0.12 -0.75 6.60
C PHE A 38 0.98 -0.89 7.86
N ALA A 39 2.01 -0.06 8.04
CA ALA A 39 2.82 -0.06 9.25
C ALA A 39 2.03 0.37 10.50
N ARG A 40 1.07 1.30 10.35
CA ARG A 40 0.20 1.76 11.45
C ARG A 40 -0.90 0.76 11.79
N GLU A 41 -1.49 0.13 10.78
CA GLU A 41 -2.62 -0.79 10.95
C GLU A 41 -2.18 -2.25 11.19
N SER A 42 -0.89 -2.54 11.05
CA SER A 42 -0.35 -3.87 11.30
C SER A 42 -0.50 -4.28 12.77
N CYS A 43 -0.91 -5.52 13.01
CA CYS A 43 -1.01 -6.12 14.34
C CYS A 43 0.37 -6.38 14.99
N GLY A 44 1.49 -6.17 14.28
CA GLY A 44 2.84 -6.23 14.84
C GLY A 44 3.39 -7.63 15.18
N LEU A 45 2.71 -8.71 14.77
CA LEU A 45 3.02 -10.08 15.20
C LEU A 45 4.38 -10.63 14.70
N VAL A 46 4.84 -10.21 13.52
CA VAL A 46 6.08 -10.77 12.91
C VAL A 46 7.18 -9.72 12.79
N TYR A 47 6.87 -8.46 12.47
CA TYR A 47 7.81 -7.34 12.48
C TYR A 47 7.07 -6.03 12.76
N THR A 48 7.59 -5.18 13.65
CA THR A 48 7.14 -3.78 13.77
C THR A 48 8.07 -2.91 12.93
N VAL A 49 7.52 -2.17 11.97
CA VAL A 49 8.30 -1.16 11.23
C VAL A 49 8.65 -0.07 12.24
N PRO A 50 9.94 0.18 12.54
CA PRO A 50 10.31 1.14 13.57
C PRO A 50 9.79 2.52 13.15
N ARG A 51 8.90 3.11 13.97
CA ARG A 51 8.46 4.50 13.78
C ARG A 51 9.69 5.40 13.83
N ARG A 52 10.22 5.81 12.67
CA ARG A 52 11.15 6.96 12.60
C ARG A 52 10.49 8.26 13.11
N SER A 53 9.18 8.26 13.29
CA SER A 53 8.37 9.40 13.79
C SER A 53 8.30 9.53 15.33
N CYS A 54 8.83 8.61 16.13
CA CYS A 54 8.98 8.84 17.59
C CYS A 54 10.26 9.65 17.93
N ARG A 55 10.58 10.66 17.10
CA ARG A 55 11.68 11.61 17.35
C ARG A 55 11.08 13.02 17.31
N GLY A 56 10.19 13.31 18.26
CA GLY A 56 9.51 14.59 18.38
C GLY A 56 8.14 14.56 19.06
N ALA A 57 7.97 13.71 20.07
CA ALA A 57 6.98 13.95 21.13
C ALA A 57 7.74 14.40 22.37
#